data_AF-B0M9R6-F1
#
_entry.id   AF-B0M9R6-F1
#
_cell.length_a   1.000
_cell.length_b   1.000
_cell.length_c   1.000
_cell.angle_alpha   90.00
_cell.angle_beta   90.00
_cell.angle_gamma   90.00
#
_symmetry.space_group_name_H-M   'P 1'
#
loop_
_entity.id
_entity.type
_entity.pdbx_description
1 polymer ?
#
loop_
_entity_poly.entity_id
_entity_poly.type
_entity_poly.pdbx_seq_one_letter_code
_entity_poly.pdbx_strand_id
1 'polypeptide(L)'
;MLENLGLQQSYNLWQVGFYAEDPDEGEILFCLAQASHEKYIPSALESPGFSLSWDFCFQISDTTPVEILLDPNGLVNIEAYRIHTAEINKITETLSNVDSVLDQKADCTDIEIQAERVANLVSFATACLEADKILTQTASKLNLTRGADRYGNLDFYNQGIRCLKDGYIIVSAQVRCNSNFNDGDTITIRVYRNAVDSGYSQNRMSGNSYNVIHFSPLVIKVLAGDTIYLYADNGSGSRGTVSNTFTRMTVLHFCV
;
A
#
# COMPACT_ATOMS: atom_id res chain seq x y z
N MET A 1 -31.18 40.14 -32.45
CA MET A 1 -30.88 38.73 -32.11
C MET A 1 -31.99 38.22 -31.20
N LEU A 2 -32.51 37.02 -31.43
CA LEU A 2 -33.47 36.35 -30.55
C LEU A 2 -32.80 35.16 -29.88
N GLU A 3 -32.98 35.05 -28.57
CA GLU A 3 -32.52 33.92 -27.76
C GLU A 3 -33.73 33.28 -27.08
N ASN A 4 -33.71 31.96 -26.89
CA ASN A 4 -34.81 31.25 -26.24
C ASN A 4 -34.71 31.23 -24.71
N LEU A 5 -33.86 32.06 -24.11
CA LEU A 5 -33.68 32.12 -22.66
C LEU A 5 -34.99 32.51 -21.96
N GLY A 6 -35.49 31.63 -21.09
CA GLY A 6 -36.75 31.85 -20.35
C GLY A 6 -38.02 31.49 -21.13
N LEU A 7 -37.93 31.08 -22.40
CA LEU A 7 -39.08 30.67 -23.21
C LEU A 7 -39.63 29.31 -22.74
N GLN A 8 -40.83 29.31 -22.18
CA GLN A 8 -41.44 28.12 -21.57
C GLN A 8 -42.08 27.16 -22.58
N GLN A 9 -42.60 27.67 -23.69
CA GLN A 9 -43.27 26.88 -24.72
C GLN A 9 -42.72 27.28 -26.10
N SER A 10 -42.51 26.30 -26.97
CA SER A 10 -42.11 26.54 -28.35
C SER A 10 -43.24 27.16 -29.15
N TYR A 11 -42.89 27.85 -30.23
CA TYR A 11 -43.87 28.49 -31.13
C TYR A 11 -43.34 28.62 -32.55
N ASN A 12 -44.27 28.81 -33.49
CA ASN A 12 -43.96 29.09 -34.89
C ASN A 12 -43.91 30.60 -35.11
N LEU A 13 -42.74 31.11 -35.46
CA LEU A 13 -42.53 32.51 -35.82
C LEU A 13 -42.89 32.73 -37.29
N TRP A 14 -43.79 33.69 -37.52
CA TRP A 14 -44.25 34.08 -38.87
C TRP A 14 -43.81 35.49 -39.26
N GLN A 15 -43.68 36.38 -38.29
CA GLN A 15 -43.51 37.81 -38.52
C GLN A 15 -42.61 38.43 -37.45
N VAL A 16 -41.82 39.42 -37.86
CA VAL A 16 -41.05 40.30 -36.98
C VAL A 16 -41.47 41.74 -37.29
N GLY A 17 -42.08 42.41 -36.31
CA GLY A 17 -42.47 43.81 -36.41
C GLY A 17 -41.40 44.73 -35.81
N PHE A 18 -41.10 45.81 -36.50
CA PHE A 18 -40.29 46.92 -36.03
C PHE A 18 -41.23 48.07 -35.71
N TYR A 19 -41.19 48.52 -34.47
CA TYR A 19 -41.97 49.67 -34.01
C TYR A 19 -41.02 50.84 -33.82
N ALA A 20 -41.47 52.03 -34.22
CA ALA A 20 -40.80 53.29 -33.92
C ALA A 20 -41.61 54.01 -32.85
N GLU A 21 -40.92 54.65 -31.92
CA GLU A 21 -41.56 55.48 -30.90
C GLU A 21 -41.78 56.88 -31.48
N ASP A 22 -43.05 57.23 -31.71
CA ASP A 22 -43.47 58.57 -32.06
C ASP A 22 -43.71 59.39 -30.77
N PRO A 23 -43.14 60.61 -30.66
CA PRO A 23 -43.27 61.43 -29.45
C PRO A 23 -44.72 61.80 -29.09
N ASP A 24 -45.62 61.84 -30.06
CA ASP A 24 -47.00 62.29 -29.90
C ASP A 24 -48.00 61.11 -29.92
N GLU A 25 -47.73 60.06 -30.71
CA GLU A 25 -48.65 58.93 -30.93
C GLU A 25 -48.22 57.61 -30.26
N GLY A 26 -47.02 57.56 -29.66
CA GLY A 26 -46.49 56.36 -29.00
C GLY A 26 -45.88 55.34 -29.99
N GLU A 27 -45.91 54.05 -29.68
CA GLU A 27 -45.32 53.02 -30.54
C GLU A 27 -46.12 52.82 -31.85
N ILE A 28 -45.54 53.21 -32.98
CA ILE A 28 -46.11 53.01 -34.32
C ILE A 28 -45.36 51.89 -35.04
N LEU A 29 -46.09 51.00 -35.72
CA LEU A 29 -45.48 49.97 -36.57
C LEU A 29 -44.74 50.61 -37.75
N PHE A 30 -43.41 50.53 -37.74
CA PHE A 30 -42.52 51.09 -38.76
C PHE A 30 -42.30 50.13 -39.93
N CYS A 31 -42.05 48.84 -39.66
CA CYS A 31 -41.81 47.83 -40.69
C CYS A 31 -42.25 46.45 -40.21
N LEU A 32 -42.71 45.59 -41.14
CA LEU A 32 -43.08 44.22 -40.86
C LEU A 32 -42.32 43.28 -41.80
N ALA A 33 -41.44 42.45 -41.24
CA ALA A 33 -40.80 41.37 -41.97
C ALA A 33 -41.62 40.08 -41.80
N GLN A 34 -42.25 39.61 -42.87
CA GLN A 34 -43.06 38.40 -42.87
C GLN A 34 -42.34 37.26 -43.58
N ALA A 35 -42.28 36.10 -42.94
CA ALA A 35 -41.74 34.89 -43.52
C ALA A 35 -42.75 34.22 -44.45
N SER A 36 -42.28 33.64 -45.56
CA SER A 36 -43.13 32.85 -46.48
C SER A 36 -43.53 31.49 -45.89
N HIS A 37 -42.77 31.01 -44.91
CA HIS A 37 -42.99 29.77 -44.19
C HIS A 37 -42.69 30.00 -42.70
N GLU A 38 -43.37 29.26 -41.83
CA GLU A 38 -43.10 29.30 -40.40
C GLU A 38 -41.67 28.90 -40.06
N LYS A 39 -41.11 29.59 -39.07
CA LYS A 39 -39.85 29.21 -38.45
C LYS A 39 -40.12 28.72 -37.03
N TYR A 40 -39.85 27.45 -36.78
CA TYR A 40 -39.99 26.87 -35.45
C TYR A 40 -38.96 27.44 -34.48
N ILE A 41 -39.43 27.95 -33.34
CA ILE A 41 -38.60 28.45 -32.24
C ILE A 41 -38.76 27.49 -31.04
N PRO A 42 -37.71 26.74 -30.67
CA PRO A 42 -37.79 25.75 -29.60
C PRO A 42 -37.78 26.41 -28.22
N SER A 43 -38.44 25.79 -27.24
CA SER A 43 -38.39 26.24 -25.84
C SER A 43 -36.97 26.13 -25.25
N ALA A 44 -36.70 26.83 -24.14
CA ALA A 44 -35.43 26.75 -23.44
C ALA A 44 -35.09 25.31 -22.99
N LEU A 45 -36.11 24.54 -22.63
CA LEU A 45 -35.97 23.14 -22.21
C LEU A 45 -35.67 22.21 -23.39
N GLU A 46 -36.28 22.50 -24.55
CA GLU A 46 -36.17 21.69 -25.75
C GLU A 46 -34.82 21.87 -26.47
N SER A 47 -34.30 23.10 -26.52
CA SER A 47 -32.99 23.38 -27.11
C SER A 47 -32.26 24.48 -26.33
N PRO A 48 -31.61 24.16 -25.21
CA PRO A 48 -30.88 25.14 -24.40
C PRO A 48 -29.81 25.87 -25.22
N GLY A 49 -29.82 27.21 -25.20
CA GLY A 49 -28.84 28.03 -25.91
C GLY A 49 -29.14 28.25 -27.40
N PHE A 50 -30.38 28.01 -27.85
CA PHE A 50 -30.78 28.36 -29.21
C PHE A 50 -30.76 29.88 -29.41
N SER A 51 -30.06 30.32 -30.44
CA SER A 51 -30.03 31.71 -30.87
C SER A 51 -30.32 31.83 -32.35
N LEU A 52 -30.97 32.92 -32.71
CA LEU A 52 -31.28 33.27 -34.07
C LEU A 52 -30.97 34.74 -34.34
N SER A 53 -30.12 34.96 -35.34
CA SER A 53 -29.76 36.29 -35.84
C SER A 53 -30.41 36.54 -37.19
N TRP A 54 -30.81 37.79 -37.40
CA TRP A 54 -31.31 38.31 -38.66
C TRP A 54 -30.59 39.62 -38.96
N ASP A 55 -30.24 39.80 -40.22
CA ASP A 55 -29.66 41.04 -40.72
C ASP A 55 -30.75 41.81 -41.47
N PHE A 56 -31.13 42.97 -40.95
CA PHE A 56 -32.08 43.87 -41.58
C PHE A 56 -31.34 45.11 -42.07
N CYS A 57 -31.49 45.43 -43.35
CA CYS A 57 -30.95 46.65 -43.93
C CYS A 57 -32.10 47.62 -44.19
N PHE A 58 -32.09 48.76 -43.50
CA PHE A 58 -33.04 49.84 -43.71
C PHE A 58 -32.34 50.96 -44.48
N GLN A 59 -32.88 51.32 -45.64
CA GLN A 59 -32.48 52.53 -46.34
C GLN A 59 -33.43 53.65 -45.94
N ILE A 60 -32.94 54.58 -45.12
CA ILE A 60 -33.67 55.80 -44.74
C ILE A 60 -33.14 56.92 -45.65
N SER A 61 -34.02 57.73 -46.23
CA SER A 61 -33.69 58.63 -47.34
C SER A 61 -32.55 59.60 -47.05
N ASP A 62 -31.83 59.98 -48.10
CA ASP A 62 -30.63 60.81 -48.16
C ASP A 62 -30.86 62.31 -47.85
N THR A 63 -32.07 62.69 -47.45
CA THR A 63 -32.50 64.08 -47.26
C THR A 63 -32.53 64.53 -45.79
N THR A 64 -32.19 63.68 -44.82
CA THR A 64 -32.13 64.07 -43.39
C THR A 64 -30.99 63.35 -42.68
N PRO A 65 -30.08 64.07 -41.97
CA PRO A 65 -28.99 63.42 -41.25
C PRO A 65 -29.54 62.53 -40.13
N VAL A 66 -29.24 61.23 -40.19
CA VAL A 66 -29.54 60.27 -39.12
C VAL A 66 -28.39 60.33 -38.11
N GLU A 67 -28.69 60.66 -36.86
CA GLU A 67 -27.72 60.63 -35.77
C GLU A 67 -27.71 59.22 -35.15
N ILE A 68 -26.62 58.48 -35.36
CA ILE A 68 -26.44 57.15 -34.78
C ILE A 68 -25.85 57.34 -33.38
N LEU A 69 -26.69 57.23 -32.35
CA LEU A 69 -26.23 57.11 -30.96
C LEU A 69 -25.69 55.71 -30.72
N LEU A 70 -24.38 55.55 -30.76
CA LEU A 70 -23.69 54.35 -30.28
C LEU A 70 -23.68 54.39 -28.74
N ASP A 71 -24.29 53.39 -28.09
CA ASP A 71 -24.19 53.22 -26.64
C ASP A 71 -22.71 53.03 -26.24
N PRO A 72 -22.11 53.94 -25.47
CA PRO A 72 -20.71 53.84 -25.06
C PRO A 72 -20.41 52.57 -24.27
N ASN A 73 -21.41 51.96 -23.62
CA ASN A 73 -21.24 50.72 -22.86
C ASN A 73 -21.05 49.49 -23.77
N GLY A 74 -21.44 49.57 -25.05
CA GLY A 74 -21.21 48.53 -26.05
C GLY A 74 -19.86 48.63 -26.76
N LEU A 75 -19.08 49.68 -26.47
CA LEU A 75 -17.79 49.94 -27.13
C LEU A 75 -16.63 49.61 -26.18
N VAL A 76 -15.82 48.63 -26.55
CA VAL A 76 -14.54 48.36 -25.89
C VAL A 76 -13.47 49.29 -26.48
N ASN A 77 -12.82 50.09 -25.62
CA ASN A 77 -11.66 50.86 -26.05
C ASN A 77 -10.45 49.91 -26.26
N ILE A 78 -9.55 50.30 -27.17
CA ILE A 78 -8.42 49.44 -27.55
C ILE A 78 -7.44 49.18 -26.41
N GLU A 79 -7.36 50.08 -25.42
CA GLU A 79 -6.50 49.92 -24.26
C GLU A 79 -7.06 48.88 -23.28
N ALA A 80 -8.38 48.88 -23.05
CA ALA A 80 -9.09 47.87 -22.27
C ALA A 80 -8.98 46.50 -22.94
N TYR A 81 -9.11 46.43 -24.27
CA TYR A 81 -8.84 45.21 -25.02
C TYR A 81 -7.40 44.71 -24.81
N ARG A 82 -6.41 45.62 -24.84
CA ARG A 82 -5.00 45.28 -24.63
C ARG A 82 -4.72 44.77 -23.22
N ILE A 83 -5.30 45.41 -22.21
CA ILE A 83 -5.21 44.99 -20.80
C ILE A 83 -5.79 43.60 -20.64
N HIS A 84 -7.02 43.37 -21.11
CA HIS A 84 -7.67 42.07 -21.00
C HIS A 84 -6.92 40.97 -21.76
N THR A 85 -6.38 41.27 -22.95
CA THR A 85 -5.55 40.32 -23.70
C THR A 85 -4.28 39.94 -22.93
N ALA A 86 -3.63 40.92 -22.28
CA ALA A 86 -2.44 40.66 -21.48
C ALA A 86 -2.75 39.80 -20.23
N GLU A 87 -3.90 40.04 -19.58
CA GLU A 87 -4.36 39.20 -18.47
C GLU A 87 -4.68 37.78 -18.90
N ILE A 88 -5.35 37.60 -20.03
CA ILE A 88 -5.64 36.27 -20.63
C ILE A 88 -4.34 35.51 -20.89
N ASN A 89 -3.33 36.16 -21.47
CA ASN A 89 -2.04 35.54 -21.72
C ASN A 89 -1.35 35.10 -20.41
N LYS A 90 -1.40 35.95 -19.38
CA LYS A 90 -0.85 35.61 -18.05
C LYS A 90 -1.56 34.42 -17.42
N ILE A 91 -2.89 34.35 -17.53
CA ILE A 91 -3.70 33.20 -17.09
C ILE A 91 -3.29 31.94 -17.85
N THR A 92 -3.08 32.05 -19.16
CA THR A 92 -2.68 30.93 -20.02
C THR A 92 -1.31 30.38 -19.63
N GLU A 93 -0.33 31.26 -19.37
CA GLU A 93 0.98 30.86 -18.85
C GLU A 93 0.89 30.19 -17.47
N THR A 94 0.01 30.68 -16.59
CA THR A 94 -0.19 30.04 -15.28
C THR A 94 -0.82 28.66 -15.41
N LEU A 95 -1.78 28.49 -16.31
CA LEU A 95 -2.39 27.19 -16.60
C LEU A 95 -1.36 26.18 -17.14
N SER A 96 -0.52 26.58 -18.09
CA SER A 96 0.55 25.71 -18.62
C SER A 96 1.54 25.27 -17.54
N ASN A 97 1.89 26.17 -16.61
CA ASN A 97 2.75 25.81 -15.48
C ASN A 97 2.06 24.83 -14.52
N VAL A 98 0.76 25.01 -14.24
CA VAL A 98 -0.01 24.07 -13.42
C VAL A 98 -0.06 22.68 -14.04
N ASP A 99 -0.28 22.60 -15.36
CA ASP A 99 -0.27 21.34 -16.11
C ASP A 99 1.09 20.63 -15.96
N SER A 100 2.19 21.37 -16.11
CA SER A 100 3.55 20.81 -15.96
C SER A 100 3.84 20.28 -14.55
N VAL A 101 3.29 20.92 -13.50
CA VAL A 101 3.44 20.49 -12.11
C VAL A 101 2.58 19.27 -11.82
N LEU A 102 1.39 19.18 -12.42
CA LEU A 102 0.53 18.00 -12.32
C LEU A 102 1.18 16.79 -13.00
N ASP A 103 1.79 16.97 -14.17
CA ASP A 103 2.53 15.92 -14.86
C ASP A 103 3.74 15.43 -14.05
N GLN A 104 4.52 16.35 -13.47
CA GLN A 104 5.63 15.99 -12.57
C GLN A 104 5.16 15.27 -11.31
N LYS A 105 3.96 15.60 -10.79
CA LYS A 105 3.37 14.91 -9.64
C LYS A 105 2.75 13.56 -10.04
N ALA A 106 2.39 13.34 -11.29
CA ALA A 106 1.96 12.04 -11.79
C ALA A 106 3.15 11.07 -11.96
N ASP A 107 4.35 11.57 -12.24
CA ASP A 107 5.60 10.79 -12.29
C ASP A 107 6.15 10.50 -10.87
N CYS A 108 5.29 9.99 -9.98
CA CYS A 108 5.62 9.53 -8.63
C CYS A 108 6.26 8.13 -8.61
N THR A 109 6.98 7.75 -9.66
CA THR A 109 7.66 6.45 -9.80
C THR A 109 8.56 6.15 -8.60
N ASP A 110 9.23 7.17 -8.04
CA ASP A 110 10.01 7.03 -6.82
C ASP A 110 9.17 6.66 -5.59
N ILE A 111 7.97 7.22 -5.43
CA ILE A 111 7.07 6.93 -4.30
C ILE A 111 6.51 5.50 -4.40
N GLU A 112 6.15 5.06 -5.61
CA GLU A 112 5.69 3.69 -5.86
C GLU A 112 6.77 2.65 -5.52
N ILE A 113 8.02 2.91 -5.92
CA ILE A 113 9.17 2.07 -5.57
C ILE A 113 9.40 2.05 -4.05
N GLN A 114 9.27 3.19 -3.35
CA GLN A 114 9.37 3.19 -1.88
C GLN A 114 8.23 2.42 -1.22
N ALA A 115 7.00 2.50 -1.73
CA ALA A 115 5.85 1.77 -1.20
C ALA A 115 6.04 0.25 -1.31
N GLU A 116 6.54 -0.25 -2.45
CA GLU A 116 6.83 -1.67 -2.63
C GLU A 116 7.95 -2.15 -1.68
N ARG A 117 9.00 -1.35 -1.50
CA ARG A 117 10.07 -1.64 -0.52
C ARG A 117 9.55 -1.70 0.91
N VAL A 118 8.65 -0.78 1.30
CA VAL A 118 8.00 -0.77 2.61
C VAL A 118 7.12 -2.00 2.79
N ALA A 119 6.33 -2.38 1.78
CA ALA A 119 5.49 -3.57 1.81
C ALA A 119 6.32 -4.85 2.01
N ASN A 120 7.47 -4.95 1.34
CA ASN A 120 8.40 -6.07 1.49
C ASN A 120 9.02 -6.12 2.89
N LEU A 121 9.43 -4.97 3.44
CA LEU A 121 9.96 -4.87 4.82
C LEU A 121 8.90 -5.24 5.86
N VAL A 122 7.66 -4.79 5.69
CA VAL A 122 6.54 -5.14 6.59
C VAL A 122 6.24 -6.65 6.55
N SER A 123 6.27 -7.24 5.36
CA SER A 123 6.07 -8.69 5.19
C SER A 123 7.17 -9.49 5.88
N PHE A 124 8.43 -9.08 5.72
CA PHE A 124 9.56 -9.69 6.41
C PHE A 124 9.46 -9.55 7.94
N ALA A 125 9.17 -8.33 8.44
CA ALA A 125 9.01 -8.07 9.87
C ALA A 125 7.87 -8.90 10.48
N THR A 126 6.75 -9.07 9.76
CA THR A 126 5.63 -9.90 10.19
C THR A 126 6.02 -11.37 10.29
N ALA A 127 6.76 -11.88 9.30
CA ALA A 127 7.27 -13.25 9.32
C ALA A 127 8.23 -13.48 10.51
N CYS A 128 9.11 -12.53 10.80
CA CYS A 128 9.98 -12.59 11.99
C CYS A 128 9.19 -12.55 13.29
N LEU A 129 8.12 -11.74 13.38
CA LEU A 129 7.29 -11.65 14.57
C LEU A 129 6.51 -12.95 14.81
N GLU A 130 5.99 -13.58 13.76
CA GLU A 130 5.36 -14.90 13.88
C GLU A 130 6.37 -15.98 14.28
N ALA A 131 7.58 -15.93 13.73
CA ALA A 131 8.66 -16.82 14.15
C ALA A 131 9.03 -16.62 15.64
N ASP A 132 9.06 -15.38 16.13
CA ASP A 132 9.32 -15.04 17.53
C ASP A 132 8.19 -15.49 18.47
N LYS A 133 6.92 -15.33 18.06
CA LYS A 133 5.77 -15.87 18.79
C LYS A 133 5.83 -17.39 18.89
N ILE A 134 6.19 -18.07 17.79
CA ILE A 134 6.40 -19.53 17.77
C ILE A 134 7.56 -19.89 18.70
N LEU A 135 8.69 -19.18 18.64
CA LEU A 135 9.82 -19.39 19.54
C LEU A 135 9.40 -19.23 21.01
N THR A 136 8.62 -18.19 21.31
CA THR A 136 8.17 -17.85 22.67
C THR A 136 7.14 -18.86 23.19
N GLN A 137 6.20 -19.32 22.36
CA GLN A 137 5.26 -20.39 22.73
C GLN A 137 5.97 -21.74 22.89
N THR A 138 7.00 -22.03 22.08
CA THR A 138 7.78 -23.28 22.16
C THR A 138 8.83 -23.24 23.29
N ALA A 139 9.24 -22.05 23.74
CA ALA A 139 10.08 -21.83 24.93
C ALA A 139 9.34 -22.13 26.26
N SER A 140 8.06 -22.51 26.21
CA SER A 140 7.33 -23.13 27.31
C SER A 140 8.00 -24.45 27.75
N LYS A 141 9.04 -24.35 28.58
CA LYS A 141 9.65 -25.40 29.41
C LYS A 141 9.22 -26.85 29.07
N LEU A 142 9.88 -27.48 28.09
CA LEU A 142 9.79 -28.93 27.95
C LEU A 142 10.64 -29.60 29.03
N ASN A 143 10.00 -30.05 30.12
CA ASN A 143 10.60 -30.90 31.15
C ASN A 143 10.21 -32.36 30.87
N LEU A 144 10.88 -33.03 29.92
CA LEU A 144 10.66 -34.46 29.72
C LEU A 144 11.27 -35.23 30.90
N THR A 145 10.43 -35.60 31.86
CA THR A 145 10.78 -36.54 32.92
C THR A 145 10.51 -37.96 32.40
N ARG A 146 11.39 -38.93 32.69
CA ARG A 146 11.28 -40.32 32.21
C ARG A 146 9.84 -40.86 32.33
N GLY A 147 9.20 -41.11 31.19
CA GLY A 147 7.92 -41.82 31.13
C GLY A 147 6.97 -41.23 30.08
N ALA A 148 6.82 -41.95 28.97
CA ALA A 148 5.58 -42.11 28.19
C ALA A 148 4.84 -40.91 27.57
N ASP A 149 5.47 -39.76 27.31
CA ASP A 149 4.75 -38.67 26.63
C ASP A 149 5.15 -38.53 25.15
N ARG A 150 4.22 -38.87 24.25
CA ARG A 150 4.28 -38.44 22.84
C ARG A 150 3.94 -36.95 22.77
N TYR A 151 4.81 -36.14 22.16
CA TYR A 151 4.57 -34.70 21.99
C TYR A 151 4.68 -34.32 20.50
N GLY A 152 3.53 -34.15 19.84
CA GLY A 152 3.46 -33.70 18.45
C GLY A 152 4.21 -34.64 17.50
N ASN A 153 5.27 -34.13 16.87
CA ASN A 153 6.12 -34.89 15.93
C ASN A 153 7.31 -35.57 16.61
N LEU A 154 7.31 -35.74 17.93
CA LEU A 154 8.40 -36.34 18.71
C LEU A 154 7.90 -37.45 19.64
N ASP A 155 8.73 -38.47 19.80
CA ASP A 155 8.47 -39.61 20.68
C ASP A 155 9.73 -40.01 21.45
N PHE A 156 9.60 -40.41 22.72
CA PHE A 156 10.74 -40.91 23.48
C PHE A 156 10.95 -42.40 23.14
N TYR A 157 12.10 -42.74 22.55
CA TYR A 157 12.37 -44.08 22.03
C TYR A 157 13.80 -44.51 22.36
N ASN A 158 13.95 -45.66 22.99
CA ASN A 158 15.25 -46.29 23.29
C ASN A 158 16.29 -45.34 23.94
N GLN A 159 15.87 -44.50 24.89
CA GLN A 159 16.71 -43.47 25.56
C GLN A 159 17.09 -42.26 24.69
N GLY A 160 16.55 -42.14 23.48
CA GLY A 160 16.65 -40.97 22.61
C GLY A 160 15.29 -40.35 22.30
N ILE A 161 15.30 -39.31 21.47
CA ILE A 161 14.10 -38.69 20.89
C ILE A 161 13.96 -39.11 19.43
N ARG A 162 12.89 -39.80 19.10
CA ARG A 162 12.52 -40.16 17.73
C ARG A 162 11.68 -39.06 17.09
N CYS A 163 12.07 -38.69 15.87
CA CYS A 163 11.36 -37.76 15.00
C CYS A 163 10.26 -38.54 14.26
N LEU A 164 9.03 -38.02 14.25
CA LEU A 164 7.87 -38.65 13.59
C LEU A 164 7.58 -38.05 12.21
N LYS A 165 8.26 -36.95 11.84
CA LYS A 165 8.18 -36.29 10.54
C LYS A 165 9.56 -35.85 10.06
N ASP A 166 9.68 -35.59 8.76
CA ASP A 166 10.85 -34.97 8.15
C ASP A 166 10.92 -33.49 8.56
N GLY A 167 12.14 -32.95 8.68
CA GLY A 167 12.32 -31.53 8.93
C GLY A 167 13.70 -31.16 9.48
N TYR A 168 13.78 -29.95 10.03
CA TYR A 168 14.96 -29.47 10.76
C TYR A 168 14.63 -29.37 12.23
N ILE A 169 15.54 -29.87 13.08
CA ILE A 169 15.45 -29.77 14.53
C ILE A 169 16.60 -28.94 15.09
N ILE A 170 16.32 -28.23 16.18
CA ILE A 170 17.34 -27.56 16.99
C ILE A 170 17.49 -28.35 18.28
N VAL A 171 18.68 -28.90 18.50
CA VAL A 171 19.02 -29.68 19.68
C VAL A 171 19.74 -28.78 20.67
N SER A 172 19.18 -28.65 21.88
CA SER A 172 19.85 -28.03 23.02
C SER A 172 19.70 -28.89 24.26
N ALA A 173 20.73 -28.90 25.11
CA ALA A 173 20.79 -29.80 26.25
C ALA A 173 21.46 -29.16 27.46
N GLN A 174 21.02 -29.60 28.63
CA GLN A 174 21.67 -29.33 29.91
C GLN A 174 22.06 -30.64 30.57
N VAL A 175 23.34 -30.79 30.85
CA VAL A 175 23.89 -31.98 31.55
C VAL A 175 24.30 -31.57 32.95
N ARG A 176 23.77 -32.28 33.95
CA ARG A 176 24.20 -32.11 35.34
C ARG A 176 25.44 -32.97 35.57
N CYS A 177 26.48 -32.36 36.10
CA CYS A 177 27.66 -33.07 36.55
C CYS A 177 27.40 -33.65 37.95
N ASN A 178 27.63 -34.95 38.13
CA ASN A 178 27.74 -35.53 39.47
C ASN A 178 29.17 -35.23 39.92
N SER A 179 29.34 -34.58 41.06
CA SER A 179 30.59 -33.99 41.58
C SER A 179 31.85 -34.87 41.41
N ASN A 180 33.03 -34.23 41.49
CA ASN A 180 34.42 -34.75 41.37
C ASN A 180 35.20 -34.27 40.13
N PHE A 181 34.77 -33.19 39.49
CA PHE A 181 35.55 -32.51 38.44
C PHE A 181 36.41 -31.41 39.05
N ASN A 182 37.65 -31.29 38.60
CA ASN A 182 38.59 -30.25 38.98
C ASN A 182 38.58 -29.10 37.96
N ASP A 183 39.20 -28.00 38.35
CA ASP A 183 39.50 -26.89 37.44
C ASP A 183 40.34 -27.39 36.26
N GLY A 184 39.87 -27.10 35.05
CA GLY A 184 40.51 -27.54 33.81
C GLY A 184 40.02 -28.85 33.23
N ASP A 185 39.13 -29.59 33.91
CA ASP A 185 38.52 -30.80 33.33
C ASP A 185 37.64 -30.47 32.11
N THR A 186 37.56 -31.37 31.14
CA THR A 186 36.81 -31.14 29.89
C THR A 186 35.67 -32.14 29.74
N ILE A 187 34.46 -31.62 29.54
CA ILE A 187 33.27 -32.43 29.27
C ILE A 187 32.83 -32.19 27.84
N THR A 188 32.63 -33.29 27.11
CA THR A 188 32.15 -33.27 25.73
C THR A 188 30.71 -33.76 25.69
N ILE A 189 29.81 -32.96 25.15
CA ILE A 189 28.45 -33.40 24.82
C ILE A 189 28.41 -33.69 23.32
N ARG A 190 28.05 -34.92 22.95
CA ARG A 190 27.90 -35.38 21.58
C ARG A 190 26.44 -35.59 21.23
N VAL A 191 26.10 -35.30 19.99
CA VAL A 191 24.78 -35.53 19.41
C VAL A 191 24.91 -36.62 18.35
N TYR A 192 24.15 -37.70 18.51
CA TYR A 192 24.10 -38.79 17.54
C TYR A 192 22.73 -38.84 16.87
N ARG A 193 22.71 -39.03 15.55
CA ARG A 193 21.52 -39.37 14.77
C ARG A 193 21.62 -40.82 14.34
N ASN A 194 20.72 -41.69 14.80
CA ASN A 194 20.72 -43.13 14.51
C ASN A 194 22.10 -43.81 14.76
N ALA A 195 22.81 -43.39 15.81
CA ALA A 195 24.18 -43.80 16.15
C ALA A 195 25.33 -43.20 15.30
N VAL A 196 25.06 -42.25 14.40
CA VAL A 196 26.09 -41.50 13.68
C VAL A 196 26.35 -40.17 14.38
N ASP A 197 27.62 -39.89 14.71
CA ASP A 197 28.03 -38.61 15.31
C ASP A 197 27.66 -37.46 14.37
N SER A 198 26.83 -36.55 14.87
CA SER A 198 26.26 -35.42 14.12
C SER A 198 26.79 -34.08 14.64
N GLY A 199 27.67 -34.09 15.65
CA GLY A 199 28.28 -32.89 16.21
C GLY A 199 28.53 -33.01 17.71
N TYR A 200 29.39 -32.13 18.22
CA TYR A 200 29.74 -32.09 19.63
C TYR A 200 29.98 -30.66 20.12
N SER A 201 29.94 -30.48 21.44
CA SER A 201 30.40 -29.28 22.14
C SER A 201 31.33 -29.69 23.27
N GLN A 202 32.43 -28.97 23.45
CA GLN A 202 33.37 -29.15 24.55
C GLN A 202 33.31 -27.97 25.49
N ASN A 203 33.22 -28.28 26.79
CA ASN A 203 33.19 -27.29 27.85
C ASN A 203 34.31 -27.57 28.84
N ARG A 204 35.08 -26.53 29.18
CA ARG A 204 36.13 -26.60 30.19
C ARG A 204 35.56 -26.17 31.54
N MET A 205 35.78 -26.99 32.56
CA MET A 205 35.29 -26.75 33.91
C MET A 205 36.13 -25.68 34.60
N SER A 206 35.43 -24.72 35.25
CA SER A 206 36.04 -23.74 36.14
C SER A 206 35.50 -23.90 37.57
N GLY A 207 36.38 -24.27 38.50
CA GLY A 207 36.08 -24.35 39.94
C GLY A 207 35.13 -25.47 40.41
N ASN A 208 35.11 -25.68 41.73
CA ASN A 208 34.56 -26.84 42.45
C ASN A 208 33.02 -26.82 42.64
N SER A 209 32.29 -26.32 41.63
CA SER A 209 30.83 -26.12 41.72
C SER A 209 30.07 -27.21 40.96
N TYR A 210 28.91 -27.61 41.49
CA TYR A 210 27.96 -28.51 40.81
C TYR A 210 27.43 -27.84 39.54
N ASN A 211 28.20 -27.88 38.46
CA ASN A 211 27.94 -27.10 37.27
C ASN A 211 27.01 -27.86 36.33
N VAL A 212 25.90 -27.19 35.96
CA VAL A 212 25.09 -27.57 34.81
C VAL A 212 25.83 -27.08 33.57
N ILE A 213 26.09 -27.97 32.63
CA ILE A 213 26.76 -27.64 31.38
C ILE A 213 25.71 -27.42 30.31
N HIS A 214 25.85 -26.32 29.59
CA HIS A 214 24.98 -25.94 28.49
C HIS A 214 25.61 -26.36 27.16
N PHE A 215 24.79 -26.95 26.30
CA PHE A 215 25.13 -27.22 24.92
C PHE A 215 24.69 -26.05 24.04
N SER A 216 25.62 -25.49 23.26
CA SER A 216 25.31 -24.51 22.21
C SER A 216 24.35 -25.15 21.20
N PRO A 217 23.21 -24.51 20.87
CA PRO A 217 22.20 -25.12 20.00
C PRO A 217 22.78 -25.61 18.66
N LEU A 218 22.43 -26.83 18.26
CA LEU A 218 22.83 -27.42 16.99
C LEU A 218 21.61 -27.70 16.11
N VAL A 219 21.65 -27.23 14.87
CA VAL A 219 20.60 -27.47 13.88
C VAL A 219 20.93 -28.73 13.09
N ILE A 220 20.00 -29.69 13.03
CA ILE A 220 20.18 -30.97 12.34
C ILE A 220 18.98 -31.22 11.43
N LYS A 221 19.24 -31.63 10.18
CA LYS A 221 18.20 -32.15 9.29
C LYS A 221 17.89 -33.62 9.62
N VAL A 222 16.63 -33.95 9.80
CA VAL A 222 16.13 -35.27 10.20
C VAL A 222 15.02 -35.76 9.28
N LEU A 223 14.92 -37.08 9.15
CA LEU A 223 13.82 -37.78 8.49
C LEU A 223 12.89 -38.41 9.53
N ALA A 224 11.66 -38.70 9.14
CA ALA A 224 10.73 -39.48 9.93
C ALA A 224 11.35 -40.84 10.28
N GLY A 225 11.38 -41.17 11.58
CA GLY A 225 12.04 -42.36 12.12
C GLY A 225 13.44 -42.11 12.69
N ASP A 226 14.09 -40.99 12.36
CA ASP A 226 15.40 -40.66 12.91
C ASP A 226 15.32 -40.48 14.42
N THR A 227 16.25 -41.13 15.14
CA THR A 227 16.36 -41.03 16.58
C THR A 227 17.62 -40.25 16.96
N ILE A 228 17.42 -39.22 17.76
CA ILE A 228 18.47 -38.36 18.30
C ILE A 228 18.84 -38.85 19.69
N TYR A 229 20.13 -39.10 19.87
CA TYR A 229 20.72 -39.44 21.16
C TYR A 229 21.68 -38.33 21.56
N LEU A 230 21.70 -38.07 22.85
CA LEU A 230 22.71 -37.24 23.45
C LEU A 230 23.61 -38.15 24.28
N TYR A 231 24.90 -37.85 24.28
CA TYR A 231 25.87 -38.54 25.13
C TYR A 231 26.82 -37.51 25.73
N ALA A 232 26.99 -37.55 27.04
CA ALA A 232 28.02 -36.76 27.70
C ALA A 232 29.21 -37.67 28.01
N ASP A 233 30.39 -37.24 27.63
CA ASP A 233 31.63 -37.93 27.93
C ASP A 233 32.59 -37.03 28.70
N ASN A 234 33.36 -37.66 29.58
CA ASN A 234 34.42 -37.02 30.32
C ASN A 234 35.74 -37.20 29.57
N GLY A 235 36.24 -36.12 28.97
CA GLY A 235 37.51 -36.13 28.24
C GLY A 235 38.76 -36.14 29.13
N SER A 236 38.62 -35.97 30.45
CA SER A 236 39.76 -35.81 31.37
C SER A 236 40.42 -37.11 31.84
N GLY A 237 39.95 -38.28 31.41
CA GLY A 237 40.50 -39.57 31.82
C GLY A 237 40.22 -39.94 33.28
N SER A 238 39.35 -40.93 33.49
CA SER A 238 39.04 -41.62 34.76
C SER A 238 38.69 -40.77 36.00
N ARG A 239 38.61 -39.44 35.92
CA ARG A 239 38.36 -38.52 37.05
C ARG A 239 37.01 -37.83 36.91
N GLY A 240 36.06 -38.14 37.81
CA GLY A 240 34.71 -37.58 37.76
C GLY A 240 33.75 -38.37 36.86
N THR A 241 32.47 -38.36 37.21
CA THR A 241 31.41 -39.10 36.50
C THR A 241 30.35 -38.14 36.01
N VAL A 242 30.06 -38.17 34.71
CA VAL A 242 28.90 -37.46 34.15
C VAL A 242 27.65 -38.32 34.28
N SER A 243 26.54 -37.70 34.65
CA SER A 243 25.24 -38.34 34.59
C SER A 243 24.79 -38.37 33.13
N ASN A 244 24.66 -39.57 32.53
CA ASN A 244 23.98 -39.74 31.24
C ASN A 244 22.46 -39.54 31.35
N THR A 245 21.95 -39.35 32.57
CA THR A 245 20.60 -38.83 32.80
C THR A 245 20.59 -37.33 32.48
N PHE A 246 20.19 -37.01 31.25
CA PHE A 246 19.95 -35.63 30.82
C PHE A 246 18.88 -35.01 31.69
N THR A 247 19.22 -33.94 32.40
CA THR A 247 18.25 -33.26 33.27
C THR A 247 17.26 -32.46 32.43
N ARG A 248 17.65 -32.03 31.23
CA ARG A 248 16.76 -31.34 30.29
C ARG A 248 17.29 -31.43 28.85
N MET A 249 16.43 -31.88 27.94
CA MET A 249 16.66 -31.83 26.49
C MET A 249 15.52 -31.02 25.88
N THR A 250 15.87 -29.96 25.14
CA THR A 250 14.90 -29.13 24.44
C THR A 250 15.12 -29.31 22.95
N VAL A 251 14.11 -29.86 22.27
CA VAL A 251 14.03 -29.92 20.81
C VAL A 251 13.06 -28.84 20.37
N LEU A 252 13.56 -27.81 19.70
CA LEU A 252 12.89 -26.51 19.62
C LEU A 252 12.12 -26.22 18.33
N HIS A 253 12.25 -27.01 17.27
CA HIS A 253 11.55 -26.70 16.01
C HIS A 253 11.42 -27.93 15.10
N PHE A 254 10.31 -28.04 14.37
CA PHE A 254 10.20 -28.73 13.08
C PHE A 254 9.74 -27.70 12.05
N CYS A 255 10.59 -27.34 11.09
CA CYS A 255 10.14 -26.65 9.88
C CYS A 255 9.82 -27.72 8.83
N VAL A 256 8.57 -27.76 8.35
CA VAL A 256 8.10 -28.61 7.24
C VAL A 256 8.17 -27.81 5.96
#